data_AF-A0A1W0XCC9-F1
#
_entry.id   AF-A0A1W0XCC9-F1
#
_cell.length_a   1.000
_cell.length_b   1.000
_cell.length_c   1.000
_cell.angle_alpha   90.00
_cell.angle_beta   90.00
_cell.angle_gamma   90.00
#
_symmetry.space_group_name_H-M   'P 1'
#
loop_
_entity.id
_entity.type
_entity.pdbx_description
1 polymer ?
#
loop_
_entity_poly.entity_id
_entity_poly.type
_entity_poly.pdbx_seq_one_letter_code
_entity_poly.pdbx_strand_id
1 'polypeptide(L)'
;MDTPRTFLLVLVTILTHSFANGCVLNTDPTFSRWKQFGYNNVPFIFYPGDYTAAEQSLILQAMAQIKSDMGSCFTWTQYTSPPTDGTNFVIISKAGGPGVASQSCYTYPGMITLQQGKGQYMAIQSGVNGCLSNVRQVMRLLMSLLGQRFEHNKPNRDAYVNINRGIATAVSLNYGAYNIYNKSLVLSNDADFDYNSVTLLDPPTFSNTGNPVVTGKTVGINNVGRLSLKDCQCLSFLYSCTVSCQNVYSGAPLPTQFIVIPTSTSTSTSTSTSTSTSTSTTTTPFAFPFDLGRRR
;
A
#
# COMPACT_ATOMS: atom_id res chain seq x y z
N MET A 1 -12.30 12.29 63.52
CA MET A 1 -10.91 12.14 63.04
C MET A 1 -11.00 11.49 61.68
N ASP A 2 -11.22 12.30 60.65
CA ASP A 2 -11.45 11.85 59.28
C ASP A 2 -10.19 12.12 58.46
N THR A 3 -9.51 11.04 58.07
CA THR A 3 -8.39 11.09 57.12
C THR A 3 -8.92 11.23 55.69
N PRO A 4 -8.49 12.23 54.91
CA PRO A 4 -8.90 12.36 53.53
C PRO A 4 -8.12 11.35 52.68
N ARG A 5 -8.84 10.53 51.90
CA ARG A 5 -8.27 9.66 50.86
C ARG A 5 -7.89 10.53 49.65
N THR A 6 -6.61 10.83 49.52
CA THR A 6 -6.04 11.46 48.32
C THR A 6 -6.09 10.46 47.16
N PHE A 7 -6.98 10.70 46.19
CA PHE A 7 -6.97 10.00 44.90
C PHE A 7 -5.73 10.44 44.12
N LEU A 8 -4.76 9.54 44.00
CA LEU A 8 -3.60 9.71 43.13
C LEU A 8 -4.04 9.50 41.68
N LEU A 9 -4.33 10.59 40.97
CA LEU A 9 -4.59 10.57 39.53
C LEU A 9 -3.24 10.29 38.83
N VAL A 10 -2.99 9.04 38.46
CA VAL A 10 -1.79 8.67 37.70
C VAL A 10 -1.96 9.20 36.27
N LEU A 11 -1.34 10.35 36.01
CA LEU A 11 -1.22 10.96 34.70
C LEU A 11 -0.28 10.08 33.85
N VAL A 12 -0.82 9.09 33.14
CA VAL A 12 -0.08 8.35 32.11
C VAL A 12 0.01 9.20 30.85
N THR A 13 0.79 10.28 30.90
CA THR A 13 1.29 10.98 29.71
C THR A 13 2.68 10.47 29.40
N ILE A 14 2.78 9.19 29.01
CA ILE A 14 4.05 8.53 28.70
C ILE A 14 4.23 8.47 27.17
N LEU A 15 5.13 9.33 26.65
CA LEU A 15 6.04 9.06 25.53
C LEU A 15 5.48 8.53 24.18
N THR A 16 4.29 8.93 23.73
CA THR A 16 3.83 8.55 22.37
C THR A 16 4.37 9.42 21.24
N HIS A 17 5.09 10.51 21.51
CA HIS A 17 5.48 11.50 20.49
C HIS A 17 6.83 11.26 19.80
N SER A 18 7.67 10.33 20.29
CA SER A 18 9.06 10.22 19.79
C SER A 18 9.27 9.17 18.69
N PHE A 19 8.26 8.37 18.33
CA PHE A 19 8.41 7.25 17.39
C PHE A 19 7.72 7.44 16.03
N ALA A 20 6.87 8.44 15.86
CA ALA A 20 6.25 8.76 14.58
C ALA A 20 7.13 9.69 13.70
N ASN A 21 8.45 9.60 13.85
CA ASN A 21 9.39 10.45 13.11
C ASN A 21 9.63 9.89 11.71
N GLY A 22 8.67 10.17 10.81
CA GLY A 22 8.99 10.27 9.38
C GLY A 22 8.09 9.54 8.40
N CYS A 23 7.10 8.78 8.83
CA CYS A 23 6.13 8.11 7.94
C CYS A 23 4.72 8.70 8.08
N VAL A 24 3.78 8.14 7.31
CA VAL A 24 2.34 8.43 7.40
C VAL A 24 1.58 7.17 7.79
N LEU A 25 0.97 7.16 8.98
CA LEU A 25 0.16 6.03 9.46
C LEU A 25 -1.33 6.32 9.35
N ASN A 26 -2.13 5.30 9.01
CA ASN A 26 -3.58 5.42 9.03
C ASN A 26 -4.12 5.53 10.46
N THR A 27 -5.01 6.51 10.70
CA THR A 27 -5.77 6.64 11.96
C THR A 27 -7.29 6.58 11.75
N ASP A 28 -7.74 6.32 10.53
CA ASP A 28 -9.15 6.17 10.20
C ASP A 28 -9.72 4.91 10.91
N PRO A 29 -10.76 5.05 11.77
CA PRO A 29 -11.30 3.97 12.59
C PRO A 29 -12.07 2.90 11.79
N THR A 30 -12.35 3.15 10.50
CA THR A 30 -12.94 2.14 9.62
C THR A 30 -11.96 1.03 9.25
N PHE A 31 -10.67 1.24 9.52
CA PHE A 31 -9.62 0.25 9.31
C PHE A 31 -8.92 -0.11 10.62
N SER A 32 -8.52 -1.36 10.72
CA SER A 32 -7.70 -1.88 11.80
C SER A 32 -6.45 -2.54 11.25
N ARG A 33 -5.54 -2.91 12.15
CA ARG A 33 -4.32 -3.64 11.82
C ARG A 33 -4.68 -5.07 11.42
N TRP A 34 -3.85 -5.70 10.59
CA TRP A 34 -3.95 -7.13 10.30
C TRP A 34 -3.43 -7.97 11.48
N LYS A 35 -4.16 -7.91 12.59
CA LYS A 35 -3.90 -8.67 13.81
C LYS A 35 -5.12 -9.52 14.12
N GLN A 36 -5.04 -10.80 13.79
CA GLN A 36 -6.12 -11.76 13.99
C GLN A 36 -5.63 -12.87 14.91
N PHE A 37 -6.48 -13.25 15.88
CA PHE A 37 -6.15 -14.27 16.89
C PHE A 37 -4.84 -14.01 17.66
N GLY A 38 -4.47 -12.74 17.83
CA GLY A 38 -3.24 -12.33 18.51
C GLY A 38 -1.98 -12.27 17.64
N TYR A 39 -2.04 -12.74 16.39
CA TYR A 39 -0.91 -12.79 15.46
C TYR A 39 -0.99 -11.71 14.38
N ASN A 40 0.16 -11.19 13.97
CA ASN A 40 0.27 -10.32 12.81
C ASN A 40 0.23 -11.20 11.54
N ASN A 41 -0.95 -11.39 10.97
CA ASN A 41 -1.17 -12.26 9.83
C ASN A 41 -2.09 -11.56 8.82
N VAL A 42 -1.71 -11.65 7.54
CA VAL A 42 -2.55 -11.24 6.41
C VAL A 42 -2.94 -12.48 5.61
N PRO A 43 -4.11 -13.08 5.89
CA PRO A 43 -4.72 -14.06 5.02
C PRO A 43 -5.03 -13.45 3.66
N PHE A 44 -4.72 -14.14 2.56
CA PHE A 44 -5.08 -13.68 1.23
C PHE A 44 -5.38 -14.82 0.28
N ILE A 45 -6.10 -14.50 -0.79
CA ILE A 45 -6.28 -15.35 -1.97
C ILE A 45 -5.95 -14.54 -3.23
N PHE A 46 -5.47 -15.22 -4.26
CA PHE A 46 -5.52 -14.69 -5.62
C PHE A 46 -6.89 -14.98 -6.21
N TYR A 47 -7.47 -13.99 -6.89
CA TYR A 47 -8.69 -14.23 -7.66
C TYR A 47 -8.40 -15.26 -8.76
N PRO A 48 -9.21 -16.33 -8.89
CA PRO A 48 -8.92 -17.43 -9.81
C PRO A 48 -8.75 -16.95 -11.25
N GLY A 49 -7.63 -17.31 -11.88
CA GLY A 49 -7.36 -16.99 -13.29
C GLY A 49 -6.86 -15.57 -13.58
N ASP A 50 -6.83 -14.65 -12.60
CA ASP A 50 -6.43 -13.26 -12.85
C ASP A 50 -4.94 -13.10 -13.15
N TYR A 51 -4.09 -13.94 -12.55
CA TYR A 51 -2.65 -13.77 -12.57
C TYR A 51 -1.93 -15.00 -13.13
N THR A 52 -0.98 -14.75 -14.02
CA THR A 52 0.02 -15.74 -14.43
C THR A 52 0.92 -16.14 -13.26
N ALA A 53 1.62 -17.28 -13.38
CA ALA A 53 2.57 -17.72 -12.35
C ALA A 53 3.70 -16.69 -12.09
N ALA A 54 4.16 -15.99 -13.13
CA ALA A 54 5.18 -14.95 -13.01
C ALA A 54 4.67 -13.73 -12.23
N GLU A 55 3.44 -13.30 -12.52
CA GLU A 55 2.79 -12.20 -11.78
C GLU A 55 2.54 -12.55 -10.32
N GLN A 56 2.05 -13.77 -10.03
CA GLN A 56 1.91 -14.25 -8.64
C GLN A 56 3.27 -14.29 -7.94
N SER A 57 4.32 -14.77 -8.62
CA SER A 57 5.68 -14.78 -8.07
C SER A 57 6.15 -13.38 -7.69
N LEU A 58 5.89 -12.36 -8.53
CA LEU A 58 6.27 -10.99 -8.24
C LEU A 58 5.57 -10.44 -6.98
N ILE A 59 4.28 -10.76 -6.81
CA ILE A 59 3.51 -10.37 -5.62
C ILE A 59 4.02 -11.08 -4.37
N LEU A 60 4.30 -12.37 -4.47
CA LEU A 60 4.86 -13.18 -3.38
C LEU A 60 6.27 -12.73 -2.99
N GLN A 61 7.10 -12.31 -3.96
CA GLN A 61 8.42 -11.72 -3.69
C GLN A 61 8.30 -10.41 -2.92
N ALA A 62 7.34 -9.54 -3.25
CA ALA A 62 7.08 -8.33 -2.49
C ALA A 62 6.66 -8.62 -1.04
N MET A 63 5.75 -9.59 -0.84
CA MET A 63 5.37 -10.06 0.49
C MET A 63 6.56 -10.61 1.29
N ALA A 64 7.40 -11.43 0.65
CA ALA A 64 8.61 -11.99 1.24
C ALA A 64 9.64 -10.92 1.59
N GLN A 65 9.81 -9.90 0.73
CA GLN A 65 10.73 -8.79 0.98
C GLN A 65 10.29 -7.97 2.20
N ILE A 66 9.01 -7.62 2.30
CA ILE A 66 8.46 -6.90 3.47
C ILE A 66 8.66 -7.78 4.73
N LYS A 67 8.35 -9.08 4.65
CA LYS A 67 8.54 -10.02 5.77
C LYS A 67 10.00 -10.06 6.24
N SER A 68 10.94 -10.12 5.30
CA SER A 68 12.38 -10.11 5.59
C SER A 68 12.82 -8.81 6.24
N ASP A 69 12.43 -7.66 5.69
CA ASP A 69 12.80 -6.34 6.21
C ASP A 69 12.23 -6.09 7.62
N MET A 70 11.19 -6.83 7.99
CA MET A 70 10.50 -6.74 9.27
C MET A 70 10.84 -7.89 10.22
N GLY A 71 11.92 -8.64 9.95
CA GLY A 71 12.40 -9.70 10.85
C GLY A 71 11.37 -10.81 11.09
N SER A 72 10.54 -11.11 10.09
CA SER A 72 9.41 -12.04 10.20
C SER A 72 8.32 -11.63 11.20
N CYS A 73 8.16 -10.34 11.50
CA CYS A 73 7.12 -9.87 12.43
C CYS A 73 5.68 -10.16 11.97
N PHE A 74 5.42 -10.29 10.67
CA PHE A 74 4.13 -10.72 10.13
C PHE A 74 4.28 -11.89 9.17
N THR A 75 3.17 -12.60 9.03
CA THR A 75 3.02 -13.70 8.07
C THR A 75 2.00 -13.33 7.00
N TRP A 76 2.24 -13.79 5.79
CA TRP A 76 1.29 -13.76 4.69
C TRP A 76 0.81 -15.19 4.50
N THR A 77 -0.48 -15.44 4.67
CA THR A 77 -1.04 -16.79 4.57
C THR A 77 -1.88 -16.88 3.30
N GLN A 78 -1.37 -17.58 2.29
CA GLN A 78 -2.10 -17.82 1.06
C GLN A 78 -3.12 -18.95 1.26
N TYR A 79 -4.38 -18.69 0.90
CA TYR A 79 -5.42 -19.69 0.77
C TYR A 79 -5.71 -19.96 -0.71
N THR A 80 -6.24 -21.16 -1.00
CA THR A 80 -6.74 -21.52 -2.34
C THR A 80 -8.21 -21.17 -2.54
N SER A 81 -8.93 -20.90 -1.45
CA SER A 81 -10.34 -20.52 -1.42
C SER A 81 -10.62 -19.60 -0.22
N PRO A 82 -11.72 -18.83 -0.22
CA PRO A 82 -12.15 -18.07 0.96
C PRO A 82 -12.17 -18.92 2.24
N PRO A 83 -11.59 -18.45 3.36
CA PRO A 83 -11.75 -19.10 4.66
C PRO A 83 -13.21 -19.17 5.10
N THR A 84 -13.61 -20.28 5.74
CA THR A 84 -14.99 -20.53 6.20
C THR A 84 -15.19 -20.30 7.70
N ASP A 85 -14.12 -20.00 8.43
CA ASP A 85 -14.08 -19.80 9.88
C ASP A 85 -14.32 -18.34 10.29
N GLY A 86 -14.75 -17.49 9.35
CA GLY A 86 -14.95 -16.06 9.58
C GLY A 86 -13.67 -15.22 9.59
N THR A 87 -12.51 -15.82 9.29
CA THR A 87 -11.23 -15.12 9.13
C THR A 87 -11.35 -14.02 8.08
N ASN A 88 -10.95 -12.80 8.44
CA ASN A 88 -10.87 -11.68 7.50
C ASN A 88 -9.65 -11.90 6.59
N PHE A 89 -9.80 -11.67 5.29
CA PHE A 89 -8.75 -11.95 4.30
C PHE A 89 -8.76 -10.96 3.12
N VAL A 90 -7.69 -10.94 2.35
CA VAL A 90 -7.59 -10.08 1.17
C VAL A 90 -7.85 -10.88 -0.09
N ILE A 91 -8.61 -10.32 -1.01
CA ILE A 91 -8.79 -10.84 -2.36
C ILE A 91 -7.95 -9.98 -3.29
N ILE A 92 -6.85 -10.53 -3.77
CA ILE A 92 -5.96 -9.87 -4.72
C ILE A 92 -6.47 -10.17 -6.12
N SER A 93 -6.92 -9.15 -6.86
CA SER A 93 -7.48 -9.27 -8.21
C SER A 93 -6.99 -8.15 -9.12
N LYS A 94 -7.04 -8.33 -10.45
CA LYS A 94 -6.71 -7.25 -11.39
C LYS A 94 -7.86 -6.24 -11.48
N ALA A 95 -9.10 -6.74 -11.47
CA ALA A 95 -10.30 -5.92 -11.54
C ALA A 95 -10.58 -5.14 -10.25
N GLY A 96 -10.05 -5.59 -9.11
CA GLY A 96 -10.33 -4.97 -7.82
C GLY A 96 -11.76 -5.18 -7.34
N GLY A 97 -12.39 -6.31 -7.66
CA GLY A 97 -13.71 -6.68 -7.16
C GLY A 97 -14.78 -6.81 -8.23
N PRO A 98 -16.01 -7.18 -7.82
CA PRO A 98 -17.14 -7.27 -8.73
C PRO A 98 -17.54 -5.87 -9.24
N GLY A 99 -18.05 -5.82 -10.47
CA GLY A 99 -18.52 -4.58 -11.10
C GLY A 99 -17.51 -4.02 -12.12
N VAL A 100 -17.41 -2.69 -12.18
CA VAL A 100 -16.51 -2.01 -13.12
C VAL A 100 -15.07 -2.21 -12.66
N ALA A 101 -14.26 -2.84 -13.52
CA ALA A 101 -12.85 -3.08 -13.24
C ALA A 101 -12.10 -1.78 -12.93
N SER A 102 -11.25 -1.82 -11.89
CA SER A 102 -10.40 -0.71 -11.53
C SER A 102 -9.42 -0.37 -12.66
N GLN A 103 -9.28 0.91 -12.94
CA GLN A 103 -8.36 1.41 -13.98
C GLN A 103 -6.94 1.63 -13.46
N SER A 104 -6.72 1.49 -12.15
CA SER A 104 -5.42 1.63 -11.49
C SER A 104 -5.29 0.66 -10.32
N CYS A 105 -4.09 0.56 -9.74
CA CYS A 105 -3.94 -0.19 -8.50
C CYS A 105 -4.57 0.55 -7.32
N TYR A 106 -5.16 -0.22 -6.41
CA TYR A 106 -5.69 0.33 -5.16
C TYR A 106 -5.68 -0.73 -4.05
N THR A 107 -5.70 -0.24 -2.81
CA THR A 107 -5.94 -1.07 -1.63
C THR A 107 -6.53 -0.20 -0.52
N TYR A 108 -7.10 -0.84 0.49
CA TYR A 108 -7.46 -0.19 1.73
C TYR A 108 -6.23 -0.02 2.64
N PRO A 109 -6.18 1.05 3.46
CA PRO A 109 -5.06 1.38 4.33
C PRO A 109 -5.09 0.56 5.64
N GLY A 110 -5.23 -0.76 5.54
CA GLY A 110 -5.50 -1.66 6.68
C GLY A 110 -6.56 -2.72 6.36
N MET A 111 -6.98 -3.43 7.41
CA MET A 111 -8.11 -4.37 7.40
C MET A 111 -9.41 -3.61 7.63
N ILE A 112 -10.42 -3.80 6.78
CA ILE A 112 -11.76 -3.23 6.99
C ILE A 112 -12.38 -3.82 8.27
N THR A 113 -12.79 -2.99 9.22
CA THR A 113 -13.32 -3.46 10.52
C THR A 113 -14.65 -4.21 10.39
N LEU A 114 -15.44 -3.88 9.37
CA LEU A 114 -16.76 -4.47 9.10
C LEU A 114 -16.72 -5.62 8.06
N GLN A 115 -15.55 -6.19 7.80
CA GLN A 115 -15.38 -7.21 6.75
C GLN A 115 -16.12 -8.52 7.04
N GLN A 116 -16.20 -8.95 8.32
CA GLN A 116 -16.95 -10.14 8.76
C GLN A 116 -16.67 -11.41 7.92
N GLY A 117 -15.41 -11.67 7.60
CA GLY A 117 -14.99 -12.84 6.83
C GLY A 117 -15.38 -12.82 5.34
N LYS A 118 -15.86 -11.70 4.78
CA LYS A 118 -16.32 -11.62 3.37
C LYS A 118 -15.22 -11.32 2.35
N GLY A 119 -13.97 -11.18 2.78
CA GLY A 119 -12.89 -10.71 1.91
C GLY A 119 -12.93 -9.19 1.69
N GLN A 120 -11.76 -8.56 1.55
CA GLN A 120 -11.64 -7.20 1.03
C GLN A 120 -10.83 -7.23 -0.25
N TYR A 121 -11.31 -6.55 -1.28
CA TYR A 121 -10.61 -6.52 -2.56
C TYR A 121 -9.46 -5.51 -2.55
N MET A 122 -8.39 -5.86 -3.24
CA MET A 122 -7.36 -4.93 -3.68
C MET A 122 -7.06 -5.16 -5.16
N ALA A 123 -6.71 -4.08 -5.87
CA ALA A 123 -6.31 -4.16 -7.28
C ALA A 123 -4.78 -4.08 -7.41
N ILE A 124 -4.17 -5.13 -7.98
CA ILE A 124 -2.78 -5.12 -8.44
C ILE A 124 -2.79 -5.46 -9.93
N GLN A 125 -2.33 -4.53 -10.76
CA GLN A 125 -2.42 -4.70 -12.21
C GLN A 125 -1.17 -4.20 -12.94
N SER A 126 -0.99 -4.69 -14.16
CA SER A 126 0.10 -4.31 -15.07
C SER A 126 -0.27 -3.07 -15.90
N GLY A 127 0.69 -2.52 -16.65
CA GLY A 127 0.46 -1.41 -17.58
C GLY A 127 0.76 -0.02 -17.01
N VAL A 128 0.45 1.03 -17.78
CA VAL A 128 0.84 2.42 -17.48
C VAL A 128 0.24 2.99 -16.19
N ASN A 129 -0.96 2.53 -15.84
CA ASN A 129 -1.62 2.85 -14.57
C ASN A 129 -1.49 1.71 -13.54
N GLY A 130 -0.66 0.72 -13.84
CA GLY A 130 -0.44 -0.43 -13.01
C GLY A 130 0.61 -0.21 -11.92
N CYS A 131 0.80 -1.26 -11.13
CA CYS A 131 1.78 -1.38 -10.04
C CYS A 131 2.43 -2.77 -10.02
N LEU A 132 2.20 -3.59 -11.05
CA LEU A 132 2.76 -4.95 -11.17
C LEU A 132 3.96 -4.99 -12.13
N SER A 133 4.76 -3.92 -12.16
CA SER A 133 5.96 -3.88 -13.01
C SER A 133 7.23 -4.38 -12.32
N ASN A 134 7.29 -4.25 -10.99
CA ASN A 134 8.42 -4.70 -10.17
C ASN A 134 8.00 -4.90 -8.71
N VAL A 135 8.86 -5.55 -7.92
CA VAL A 135 8.65 -5.86 -6.50
C VAL A 135 8.30 -4.60 -5.70
N ARG A 136 9.02 -3.50 -5.95
CA ARG A 136 8.89 -2.23 -5.24
C ARG A 136 7.50 -1.60 -5.39
N GLN A 137 6.93 -1.62 -6.59
CA GLN A 137 5.57 -1.08 -6.81
C GLN A 137 4.49 -1.92 -6.14
N VAL A 138 4.67 -3.23 -6.07
CA VAL A 138 3.75 -4.10 -5.32
C VAL A 138 3.92 -3.87 -3.81
N MET A 139 5.15 -3.74 -3.33
CA MET A 139 5.43 -3.42 -1.93
C MET A 139 4.72 -2.14 -1.50
N ARG A 140 4.76 -1.08 -2.31
CA ARG A 140 4.03 0.18 -2.04
C ARG A 140 2.56 -0.05 -1.68
N LEU A 141 1.87 -0.89 -2.46
CA LEU A 141 0.46 -1.24 -2.21
C LEU A 141 0.33 -2.11 -0.96
N LEU A 142 1.18 -3.11 -0.77
CA LEU A 142 1.15 -3.97 0.41
C LEU A 142 1.44 -3.21 1.72
N MET A 143 2.28 -2.18 1.70
CA MET A 143 2.51 -1.31 2.87
C MET A 143 1.25 -0.53 3.24
N SER A 144 0.49 -0.07 2.23
CA SER A 144 -0.84 0.50 2.47
C SER A 144 -1.81 -0.52 3.03
N LEU A 145 -1.83 -1.73 2.49
CA LEU A 145 -2.63 -2.81 3.08
C LEU A 145 -2.30 -3.06 4.56
N LEU A 146 -1.05 -2.88 4.97
CA LEU A 146 -0.61 -3.00 6.37
C LEU A 146 -0.93 -1.76 7.24
N GLY A 147 -1.36 -0.65 6.66
CA GLY A 147 -1.78 0.55 7.39
C GLY A 147 -0.86 1.77 7.25
N GLN A 148 0.22 1.68 6.46
CA GLN A 148 1.03 2.85 6.10
C GLN A 148 0.45 3.57 4.89
N ARG A 149 0.20 4.86 5.01
CA ARG A 149 -0.29 5.68 3.92
C ARG A 149 0.88 6.12 3.02
N PHE A 150 0.58 6.57 1.80
CA PHE A 150 1.63 6.92 0.84
C PHE A 150 2.32 8.24 1.20
N GLU A 151 3.66 8.24 1.20
CA GLU A 151 4.47 9.41 1.57
C GLU A 151 4.20 10.63 0.66
N HIS A 152 3.93 10.44 -0.65
CA HIS A 152 3.59 11.55 -1.58
C HIS A 152 2.17 12.10 -1.38
N ASN A 153 1.40 11.59 -0.43
CA ASN A 153 0.08 12.12 -0.06
C ASN A 153 0.10 12.77 1.33
N LYS A 154 1.26 12.82 2.00
CA LYS A 154 1.43 13.41 3.32
C LYS A 154 0.97 14.87 3.41
N PRO A 155 0.38 15.32 4.53
CA PRO A 155 -0.12 16.69 4.70
C PRO A 155 0.88 17.81 4.39
N ASN A 156 2.17 17.61 4.71
CA ASN A 156 3.25 18.58 4.54
C ASN A 156 4.06 18.36 3.24
N ARG A 157 3.68 17.40 2.37
CA ARG A 157 4.53 16.94 1.26
C ARG A 157 5.01 18.07 0.34
N ASP A 158 4.22 19.14 0.18
CA ASP A 158 4.50 20.19 -0.81
C ASP A 158 5.70 21.04 -0.37
N ALA A 159 6.19 20.89 0.88
CA ALA A 159 7.49 21.40 1.30
C ALA A 159 8.68 20.57 0.78
N TYR A 160 8.45 19.32 0.36
CA TYR A 160 9.49 18.31 0.08
C TYR A 160 9.52 17.82 -1.36
N VAL A 161 8.37 17.74 -2.02
CA VAL A 161 8.23 17.27 -3.40
C VAL A 161 7.45 18.25 -4.26
N ASN A 162 7.67 18.18 -5.58
CA ASN A 162 6.84 18.80 -6.60
C ASN A 162 6.01 17.72 -7.30
N ILE A 163 4.72 18.00 -7.52
CA ILE A 163 3.81 17.14 -8.29
C ILE A 163 3.43 17.84 -9.60
N ASN A 164 3.95 17.37 -10.73
CA ASN A 164 3.59 17.88 -12.05
C ASN A 164 2.30 17.23 -12.58
N ARG A 165 1.16 17.71 -12.08
CA ARG A 165 -0.16 17.20 -12.48
C ARG A 165 -0.46 17.39 -13.98
N GLY A 166 0.21 18.32 -14.66
CA GLY A 166 0.00 18.61 -16.08
C GLY A 166 0.44 17.48 -17.02
N ILE A 167 1.34 16.61 -16.57
CA ILE A 167 1.81 15.45 -17.33
C ILE A 167 1.25 14.11 -16.81
N ALA A 168 0.38 14.14 -15.80
CA ALA A 168 -0.18 12.93 -15.19
C ALA A 168 -1.34 12.34 -16.01
N THR A 169 -1.55 11.02 -15.97
CA THR A 169 -2.67 10.36 -16.64
C THR A 169 -4.01 10.81 -16.04
N ALA A 170 -5.05 10.90 -16.85
CA ALA A 170 -6.40 11.24 -16.39
C ALA A 170 -6.90 10.26 -15.31
N VAL A 171 -6.56 8.98 -15.43
CA VAL A 171 -6.87 7.95 -14.42
C VAL A 171 -6.28 8.33 -13.06
N SER A 172 -5.00 8.68 -12.99
CA SER A 172 -4.36 9.04 -11.70
C SER A 172 -4.99 10.27 -11.05
N LEU A 173 -5.42 11.25 -11.86
CA LEU A 173 -6.08 12.45 -11.37
C LEU A 173 -7.49 12.14 -10.85
N ASN A 174 -8.26 11.34 -11.59
CA ASN A 174 -9.63 10.94 -11.21
C ASN A 174 -9.65 10.07 -9.95
N TYR A 175 -8.64 9.22 -9.77
CA TYR A 175 -8.49 8.37 -8.58
C TYR A 175 -7.84 9.12 -7.40
N GLY A 176 -7.51 10.41 -7.56
CA GLY A 176 -6.95 11.21 -6.49
C GLY A 176 -5.56 10.74 -6.03
N ALA A 177 -4.76 10.15 -6.93
CA ALA A 177 -3.44 9.59 -6.60
C ALA A 177 -2.50 10.60 -5.92
N TYR A 178 -2.73 11.90 -6.15
CA TYR A 178 -1.95 13.01 -5.59
C TYR A 178 -2.75 13.89 -4.62
N ASN A 179 -3.88 13.42 -4.09
CA ASN A 179 -4.64 14.20 -3.11
C ASN A 179 -3.90 14.20 -1.77
N ILE A 180 -3.79 15.35 -1.12
CA ILE A 180 -3.21 15.44 0.22
C ILE A 180 -4.18 14.76 1.20
N TYR A 181 -3.66 13.96 2.12
CA TYR A 181 -4.48 13.34 3.15
C TYR A 181 -5.04 14.37 4.13
N ASN A 182 -6.25 14.09 4.61
CA ASN A 182 -6.82 14.80 5.74
C ASN A 182 -6.01 14.49 7.01
N LYS A 183 -5.49 15.53 7.69
CA LYS A 183 -4.70 15.41 8.94
C LYS A 183 -5.45 14.67 10.05
N SER A 184 -6.78 14.63 10.05
CA SER A 184 -7.54 13.89 11.07
C SER A 184 -7.53 12.37 10.86
N LEU A 185 -7.14 11.89 9.68
CA LEU A 185 -7.18 10.48 9.28
C LEU A 185 -5.79 9.86 9.14
N VAL A 186 -4.75 10.65 9.42
CA VAL A 186 -3.37 10.21 9.38
C VAL A 186 -2.58 10.73 10.58
N LEU A 187 -1.67 9.90 11.08
CA LEU A 187 -0.61 10.33 11.98
C LEU A 187 0.67 10.54 11.14
N SER A 188 1.21 11.75 11.16
CA SER A 188 2.43 12.11 10.43
C SER A 188 3.22 13.21 11.15
N ASN A 189 4.54 13.21 10.97
CA ASN A 189 5.39 14.32 11.41
C ASN A 189 5.48 15.40 10.31
N ASP A 190 5.03 16.62 10.63
CA ASP A 190 5.00 17.78 9.72
C ASP A 190 6.40 18.38 9.44
N ALA A 191 7.42 18.03 10.21
CA ALA A 191 8.79 18.51 10.06
C ALA A 191 9.71 17.53 9.30
N ASP A 192 9.18 16.41 8.81
CA ASP A 192 9.97 15.35 8.21
C ASP A 192 9.34 14.78 6.93
N PHE A 193 10.16 14.15 6.09
CA PHE A 193 9.76 13.46 4.86
C PHE A 193 10.74 12.33 4.53
N ASP A 194 10.23 11.20 4.06
CA ASP A 194 11.07 10.07 3.67
C ASP A 194 11.16 9.89 2.14
N TYR A 195 12.20 10.49 1.55
CA TYR A 195 12.52 10.36 0.12
C TYR A 195 12.87 8.92 -0.31
N ASN A 196 13.19 8.06 0.66
CA ASN A 196 13.53 6.65 0.42
C ASN A 196 12.38 5.71 0.76
N SER A 197 11.20 6.22 1.15
CA SER A 197 10.06 5.36 1.51
C SER A 197 9.62 4.51 0.33
N VAL A 198 9.33 3.23 0.59
CA VAL A 198 8.72 2.34 -0.40
C VAL A 198 7.28 2.74 -0.70
N THR A 199 6.66 3.53 0.20
CA THR A 199 5.31 4.03 0.03
C THR A 199 5.23 5.23 -0.93
N LEU A 200 6.37 5.86 -1.24
CA LEU A 200 6.46 6.98 -2.17
C LEU A 200 6.18 6.51 -3.60
N LEU A 201 5.58 7.32 -4.46
CA LEU A 201 5.38 6.95 -5.86
C LEU A 201 6.72 6.92 -6.62
N ASP A 202 6.90 6.01 -7.61
CA ASP A 202 8.08 6.14 -8.49
C ASP A 202 7.94 7.44 -9.30
N PRO A 203 9.04 8.16 -9.58
CA PRO A 203 8.97 9.44 -10.27
C PRO A 203 8.13 9.43 -11.56
N PRO A 204 8.26 8.44 -12.49
CA PRO A 204 7.51 8.45 -13.74
C PRO A 204 6.13 7.76 -13.66
N THR A 205 5.70 7.21 -12.51
CA THR A 205 4.41 6.52 -12.44
C THR A 205 3.27 7.46 -12.80
N PHE A 206 2.34 6.98 -13.64
CA PHE A 206 1.24 7.76 -14.22
C PHE A 206 1.68 8.94 -15.10
N SER A 207 2.88 8.94 -15.67
CA SER A 207 3.29 9.97 -16.63
C SER A 207 2.78 9.67 -18.04
N ASN A 208 2.22 10.69 -18.72
CA ASN A 208 1.89 10.62 -20.16
C ASN A 208 3.13 10.81 -21.05
N THR A 209 4.24 11.31 -20.51
CA THR A 209 5.43 11.69 -21.29
C THR A 209 6.67 10.87 -20.93
N GLY A 210 6.56 9.99 -19.93
CA GLY A 210 7.71 9.30 -19.32
C GLY A 210 8.52 10.18 -18.37
N ASN A 211 8.31 11.51 -18.36
CA ASN A 211 8.96 12.41 -17.42
C ASN A 211 8.42 12.26 -15.99
N PRO A 212 9.23 12.57 -14.96
CA PRO A 212 8.80 12.49 -13.57
C PRO A 212 7.58 13.34 -13.23
N VAL A 213 6.50 12.70 -12.76
CA VAL A 213 5.34 13.37 -12.16
C VAL A 213 5.65 13.83 -10.74
N VAL A 214 6.41 13.02 -9.98
CA VAL A 214 6.83 13.33 -8.61
C VAL A 214 8.34 13.53 -8.59
N THR A 215 8.79 14.68 -8.09
CA THR A 215 10.22 15.00 -7.95
C THR A 215 10.49 15.55 -6.56
N GLY A 216 11.62 15.17 -5.95
CA GLY A 216 12.06 15.81 -4.71
C GLY A 216 12.62 17.20 -4.97
N LYS A 217 12.37 18.13 -4.04
CA LYS A 217 12.83 19.53 -4.13
C LYS A 217 14.32 19.67 -3.82
N THR A 218 14.80 18.92 -2.85
CA THR A 218 16.17 19.01 -2.32
C THR A 218 16.96 17.72 -2.48
N VAL A 219 16.26 16.58 -2.47
CA VAL A 219 16.86 15.24 -2.54
C VAL A 219 16.17 14.44 -3.63
N GLY A 220 16.94 13.66 -4.40
CA GLY A 220 16.37 12.73 -5.37
C GLY A 220 15.56 11.63 -4.69
N ILE A 221 14.49 11.19 -5.34
CA ILE A 221 13.71 10.03 -4.87
C ILE A 221 14.48 8.76 -5.23
N ASN A 222 14.84 7.96 -4.24
CA ASN A 222 15.56 6.71 -4.42
C ASN A 222 14.96 5.61 -3.55
N ASN A 223 14.30 4.63 -4.16
CA ASN A 223 13.87 3.44 -3.43
C ASN A 223 14.17 2.20 -4.28
N VAL A 224 14.91 1.27 -3.68
CA VAL A 224 15.38 0.05 -4.36
C VAL A 224 14.60 -1.18 -3.92
N GLY A 225 13.28 -1.06 -3.74
CA GLY A 225 12.44 -2.19 -3.38
C GLY A 225 12.77 -2.76 -2.00
N ARG A 226 13.13 -1.88 -1.07
CA ARG A 226 13.42 -2.19 0.34
C ARG A 226 12.74 -1.18 1.23
N LEU A 227 12.31 -1.62 2.40
CA LEU A 227 11.82 -0.70 3.44
C LEU A 227 12.95 0.28 3.80
N SER A 228 12.62 1.56 3.86
CA SER A 228 13.50 2.53 4.50
C SER A 228 13.60 2.25 6.00
N LEU A 229 14.57 2.89 6.66
CA LEU A 229 14.65 2.87 8.11
C LEU A 229 13.33 3.31 8.76
N LYS A 230 12.70 4.36 8.20
CA LYS A 230 11.45 4.95 8.70
C LYS A 230 10.25 4.06 8.41
N ASP A 231 10.16 3.46 7.23
CA ASP A 231 9.11 2.49 6.89
C ASP A 231 9.11 1.33 7.88
N CYS A 232 10.30 0.76 8.16
CA CYS A 232 10.45 -0.33 9.12
C CYS A 232 10.08 0.10 10.55
N GLN A 233 10.61 1.23 11.03
CA GLN A 233 10.31 1.75 12.37
C GLN A 233 8.81 1.98 12.56
N CYS A 234 8.14 2.48 11.53
CA CYS A 234 6.73 2.77 11.57
C CYS A 234 5.85 1.51 11.59
N LEU A 235 6.17 0.49 10.77
CA LEU A 235 5.48 -0.79 10.89
C LEU A 235 5.80 -1.47 12.24
N SER A 236 7.04 -1.35 12.72
CA SER A 236 7.45 -1.91 14.00
C SER A 236 6.64 -1.32 15.14
N PHE A 237 6.47 0.00 15.14
CA PHE A 237 5.60 0.70 16.07
C PHE A 237 4.14 0.26 15.91
N LEU A 238 3.61 0.26 14.68
CA LEU A 238 2.22 -0.07 14.41
C LEU A 238 1.86 -1.50 14.83
N TYR A 239 2.73 -2.48 14.62
CA TYR A 239 2.46 -3.89 14.91
C TYR A 239 3.13 -4.38 16.21
N SER A 240 3.76 -3.49 16.97
CA SER A 240 4.52 -3.82 18.18
C SER A 240 5.56 -4.91 17.93
N CYS A 241 6.27 -4.82 16.80
CA CYS A 241 7.34 -5.74 16.43
C CYS A 241 8.58 -5.49 17.28
N THR A 242 9.32 -6.57 17.56
CA THR A 242 10.69 -6.51 18.05
C THR A 242 11.62 -6.78 16.87
N VAL A 243 12.02 -5.74 16.14
CA VAL A 243 12.88 -5.84 14.95
C VAL A 243 13.98 -4.78 14.98
N SER A 244 15.17 -5.14 14.49
CA SER A 244 16.26 -4.20 14.23
C SER A 244 16.16 -3.64 12.81
N CYS A 245 15.61 -2.45 12.68
CA CYS A 245 15.44 -1.80 11.38
C CYS A 245 16.79 -1.36 10.79
N GLN A 246 17.10 -1.86 9.60
CA GLN A 246 18.34 -1.54 8.89
C GLN A 246 18.18 -0.29 8.04
N ASN A 247 19.19 0.58 8.03
CA ASN A 247 19.26 1.68 7.08
C ASN A 247 19.99 1.23 5.81
N VAL A 248 19.27 0.60 4.89
CA VAL A 248 19.86 0.12 3.63
C VAL A 248 20.32 1.27 2.71
N TYR A 249 19.97 2.52 3.01
CA TYR A 249 20.26 3.69 2.18
C TYR A 249 21.46 4.53 2.68
N SER A 250 22.17 4.10 3.75
CA SER A 250 23.30 4.85 4.34
C SER A 250 24.65 4.70 3.63
N GLY A 251 24.67 4.24 2.38
CA GLY A 251 25.90 4.18 1.56
C GLY A 251 26.63 2.83 1.54
N ALA A 252 26.08 1.78 2.16
CA ALA A 252 26.51 0.41 1.89
C ALA A 252 26.07 -0.01 0.47
N PRO A 253 26.77 -0.96 -0.20
CA PRO A 253 26.29 -1.52 -1.45
C PRO A 253 24.86 -2.01 -1.25
N LEU A 254 23.94 -1.50 -2.08
CA LEU A 254 22.55 -1.88 -1.97
C LEU A 254 22.45 -3.39 -2.20
N PRO A 255 21.82 -4.15 -1.28
CA PRO A 255 21.63 -5.58 -1.47
C PRO A 255 20.89 -5.80 -2.79
N THR A 256 21.45 -6.65 -3.64
CA THR A 256 20.88 -6.99 -4.95
C THR A 256 19.42 -7.39 -4.73
N GLN A 257 18.48 -6.65 -5.33
CA GLN A 257 17.08 -7.07 -5.35
C GLN A 257 16.98 -8.45 -5.99
N PHE A 258 15.89 -9.17 -5.72
CA PHE A 258 15.51 -10.32 -6.53
C PHE A 258 15.34 -9.84 -7.99
N ILE A 259 16.37 -10.07 -8.82
CA ILE A 259 16.31 -9.74 -10.24
C ILE A 259 15.32 -10.71 -10.86
N VAL A 260 14.24 -10.18 -11.42
CA VAL A 260 13.37 -10.95 -12.31
C VAL A 260 14.21 -11.35 -13.52
N ILE A 261 14.55 -12.62 -13.63
CA ILE A 261 15.14 -13.16 -14.86
C ILE A 261 14.07 -12.97 -15.95
N PRO A 262 14.35 -12.22 -17.03
CA PRO A 262 13.37 -12.05 -18.10
C PRO A 262 13.08 -13.42 -18.73
N THR A 263 11.86 -13.90 -18.57
CA THR A 263 11.36 -15.09 -19.26
C THR A 263 11.35 -14.80 -20.75
N SER A 264 12.21 -15.48 -21.52
CA SER A 264 12.23 -15.41 -22.97
C SER A 264 10.91 -15.92 -23.53
N THR A 265 10.05 -15.01 -23.98
CA THR A 265 8.78 -15.34 -24.64
C THR A 265 9.06 -15.90 -26.02
N SER A 266 8.91 -17.21 -26.20
CA SER A 266 8.84 -17.86 -27.51
C SER A 266 7.47 -17.57 -28.13
N THR A 267 7.44 -16.75 -29.15
CA THR A 267 6.26 -16.41 -29.95
C THR A 267 5.80 -17.63 -30.76
N SER A 268 4.68 -18.24 -30.38
CA SER A 268 3.94 -19.16 -31.26
C SER A 268 2.60 -18.53 -31.63
N THR A 269 2.53 -18.05 -32.87
CA THR A 269 1.34 -17.48 -33.49
C THR A 269 0.36 -18.58 -33.84
N SER A 270 -0.84 -18.58 -33.24
CA SER A 270 -1.98 -19.34 -33.74
C SER A 270 -3.23 -18.47 -33.70
N THR A 271 -3.68 -18.10 -34.90
CA THR A 271 -4.86 -17.30 -35.19
C THR A 271 -6.11 -18.15 -35.08
N SER A 272 -7.07 -17.77 -34.24
CA SER A 272 -8.44 -18.26 -34.30
C SER A 272 -9.42 -17.11 -34.07
N THR A 273 -10.15 -16.78 -35.12
CA THR A 273 -11.20 -15.77 -35.18
C THR A 273 -12.48 -16.30 -34.54
N SER A 274 -13.01 -15.61 -33.53
CA SER A 274 -14.36 -15.85 -33.04
C SER A 274 -15.07 -14.52 -32.78
N THR A 275 -16.16 -14.33 -33.52
CA THR A 275 -17.08 -13.20 -33.47
C THR A 275 -17.96 -13.28 -32.22
N SER A 276 -17.97 -12.23 -31.40
CA SER A 276 -18.90 -12.11 -30.26
C SER A 276 -19.66 -10.79 -30.30
N THR A 277 -20.98 -10.92 -30.37
CA THR A 277 -22.02 -9.89 -30.36
C THR A 277 -22.05 -9.15 -29.02
N SER A 278 -21.94 -7.82 -29.06
CA SER A 278 -21.99 -6.93 -27.90
C SER A 278 -23.42 -6.45 -27.64
N THR A 279 -23.99 -6.83 -26.49
CA THR A 279 -25.22 -6.25 -25.94
C THR A 279 -24.84 -5.12 -24.97
N SER A 280 -25.24 -3.90 -25.28
CA SER A 280 -25.00 -2.71 -24.45
C SER A 280 -26.04 -2.61 -23.34
N THR A 281 -25.65 -2.84 -22.09
CA THR A 281 -26.42 -2.46 -20.91
C THR A 281 -25.86 -1.17 -20.33
N THR A 282 -26.62 -0.09 -20.52
CA THR A 282 -26.43 1.20 -19.85
C THR A 282 -26.60 0.99 -18.35
N THR A 283 -25.49 0.96 -17.61
CA THR A 283 -25.49 0.91 -16.15
C THR A 283 -24.84 2.18 -15.63
N THR A 284 -25.54 2.85 -14.73
CA THR A 284 -25.11 4.08 -14.07
C THR A 284 -23.79 3.86 -13.30
N PRO A 285 -22.86 4.83 -13.31
CA PRO A 285 -21.58 4.68 -12.64
C PRO A 285 -21.76 4.64 -11.12
N PHE A 286 -21.26 3.56 -10.51
CA PHE A 286 -21.08 3.44 -9.07
C PHE A 286 -19.98 4.42 -8.64
N ALA A 287 -20.32 5.37 -7.77
CA ALA A 287 -19.35 6.27 -7.19
C ALA A 287 -18.46 5.48 -6.21
N PHE A 288 -17.17 5.36 -6.54
CA PHE A 288 -16.19 4.82 -5.61
C PHE A 288 -16.03 5.75 -4.40
N PRO A 289 -15.83 5.22 -3.18
CA PRO A 289 -15.64 6.01 -1.98
C PRO A 289 -14.19 6.52 -1.92
N PHE A 290 -13.79 7.34 -2.90
CA PHE A 290 -12.67 8.27 -2.74
C PHE A 290 -13.24 9.65 -2.40
N ASP A 291 -13.98 9.69 -1.29
CA ASP A 291 -14.24 10.93 -0.58
C ASP A 291 -14.05 10.71 0.93
N LEU A 292 -12.82 10.93 1.39
CA LEU A 292 -12.50 11.20 2.79
C LEU A 292 -12.18 12.69 3.00
N GLY A 293 -12.79 13.58 2.20
CA GLY A 293 -12.50 15.01 2.20
C GLY A 293 -13.68 15.96 2.02
N ARG A 294 -14.92 15.48 1.84
CA ARG A 294 -16.11 16.33 1.67
C ARG A 294 -17.29 15.77 2.48
N ARG A 295 -17.30 16.09 3.77
CA ARG A 295 -18.57 16.37 4.45
C ARG A 295 -18.90 17.85 4.21
N ARG A 296 -19.88 18.11 3.36
CA ARG A 296 -20.88 19.16 3.61
C ARG A 296 -22.23 18.48 3.67
#